data_AF-A0A257ZIT8-F1
#
_entry.id   AF-A0A257ZIT8-F1
#
_cell.length_a   1.000
_cell.length_b   1.000
_cell.length_c   1.000
_cell.angle_alpha   90.00
_cell.angle_beta   90.00
_cell.angle_gamma   90.00
#
_symmetry.space_group_name_H-M   'P 1'
#
loop_
_entity.id
_entity.type
_entity.pdbx_description
1 polymer ?
#
loop_
_entity_poly.entity_id
_entity_poly.type
_entity_poly.pdbx_seq_one_letter_code
_entity_poly.pdbx_strand_id
1 'polypeptide(L)'
;GARAVYDPAIVALEEERTARPQEFRRRVRIGSGNVQQALRLRALADPRRPGLAFIFLSGKALRAFVPFLMVVALCANLVLAFTGPRFYLLLLAGQAGFYIVALAAMLRPDRMPRIARLAGYFVEGHAAGLWGGLRQMSGRDKGRWGRAHVTDMDT
;
A
#
# COMPACT_ATOMS: atom_id res chain seq x y z
N GLY A 1 -12.64 -11.98 29.02
CA GLY A 1 -11.68 -12.64 28.13
C GLY A 1 -11.12 -11.62 27.16
N ALA A 2 -9.82 -11.35 27.26
CA ALA A 2 -8.96 -10.55 26.37
C ALA A 2 -7.67 -10.26 27.16
N ARG A 3 -6.96 -11.31 27.61
CA ARG A 3 -5.67 -11.12 28.27
C ARG A 3 -4.59 -11.17 27.21
N ALA A 4 -3.98 -10.02 26.91
CA ALA A 4 -2.74 -9.98 26.16
C ALA A 4 -1.61 -10.34 27.13
N VAL A 5 -1.00 -11.51 26.97
CA VAL A 5 0.19 -11.92 27.73
C VAL A 5 1.39 -11.42 26.95
N TYR A 6 2.11 -10.45 27.51
CA TYR A 6 3.36 -9.96 26.96
C TYR A 6 4.52 -10.71 27.61
N ASP A 7 5.37 -11.34 26.80
CA ASP A 7 6.56 -12.04 27.26
C ASP A 7 7.80 -11.19 26.93
N PRO A 8 8.45 -10.57 27.94
CA PRO A 8 9.62 -9.74 27.74
C PRO A 8 10.87 -10.53 27.30
N ALA A 9 10.87 -11.86 27.39
CA ALA A 9 11.97 -12.70 26.89
C ALA A 9 11.97 -12.84 25.36
N ILE A 10 10.84 -12.52 24.70
CA ILE A 10 10.74 -12.55 23.23
C ILE A 10 11.25 -11.22 22.67
N VAL A 11 12.56 -11.17 22.40
CA VAL A 11 13.20 -10.01 21.78
C VAL A 11 13.24 -10.20 20.26
N ALA A 12 12.60 -9.28 19.53
CA ALA A 12 12.75 -9.18 18.08
C ALA A 12 13.76 -8.08 17.76
N LEU A 13 14.89 -8.46 17.15
CA LEU A 13 15.88 -7.52 16.61
C LEU A 13 15.55 -7.25 15.15
N GLU A 14 15.43 -5.97 14.78
CA GLU A 14 15.20 -5.55 13.40
C GLU A 14 16.56 -5.24 12.75
N GLU A 15 16.86 -5.88 11.62
CA GLU A 15 18.12 -5.70 10.90
C GLU A 15 18.16 -4.31 10.25
N GLU A 16 19.18 -3.50 10.59
CA GLU A 16 19.15 -2.04 10.46
C GLU A 16 19.10 -1.48 9.02
N ARG A 17 19.29 -2.29 7.96
CA ARG A 17 19.11 -1.81 6.58
C ARG A 17 18.55 -2.87 5.64
N THR A 18 17.24 -2.85 5.44
CA THR A 18 16.63 -3.48 4.25
C THR A 18 16.92 -2.61 3.03
N ALA A 19 17.51 -3.20 1.98
CA ALA A 19 17.73 -2.48 0.73
C ALA A 19 16.38 -2.07 0.10
N ARG A 20 16.29 -0.90 -0.55
CA ARG A 20 15.05 -0.42 -1.18
C ARG A 20 14.30 -1.47 -2.03
N PRO A 21 14.96 -2.30 -2.86
CA PRO A 21 14.27 -3.35 -3.61
C PRO A 21 13.65 -4.43 -2.72
N GLN A 22 14.28 -4.75 -1.59
CA GLN A 22 13.74 -5.69 -0.60
C GLN A 22 12.50 -5.10 0.08
N GLU A 23 12.57 -3.81 0.45
CA GLU A 23 11.43 -3.09 1.04
C GLU A 23 10.25 -3.00 0.07
N PHE A 24 10.49 -2.68 -1.21
CA PHE A 24 9.47 -2.67 -2.24
C PHE A 24 8.81 -4.06 -2.40
N ARG A 25 9.61 -5.14 -2.48
CA ARG A 25 9.09 -6.52 -2.52
C ARG A 25 8.26 -6.87 -1.28
N ARG A 26 8.68 -6.42 -0.10
CA ARG A 26 7.91 -6.57 1.14
C ARG A 26 6.57 -5.84 1.05
N ARG A 27 6.56 -4.59 0.58
CA ARG A 27 5.32 -3.79 0.38
C ARG A 27 4.37 -4.44 -0.63
N VAL A 28 4.89 -4.97 -1.74
CA VAL A 28 4.10 -5.73 -2.73
C VAL A 28 3.43 -6.95 -2.06
N ARG A 29 4.17 -7.70 -1.25
CA ARG A 29 3.64 -8.86 -0.52
C ARG A 29 2.57 -8.45 0.50
N ILE A 30 2.78 -7.37 1.24
CA ILE A 30 1.80 -6.81 2.17
C ILE A 30 0.53 -6.39 1.42
N GLY A 31 0.66 -5.71 0.27
CA GLY A 31 -0.46 -5.32 -0.58
C GLY A 31 -1.30 -6.50 -1.05
N SER A 32 -0.63 -7.55 -1.56
CA SER A 32 -1.27 -8.82 -1.92
C SER A 32 -2.01 -9.45 -0.74
N GLY A 33 -1.35 -9.53 0.43
CA GLY A 33 -1.95 -10.04 1.67
C GLY A 33 -3.17 -9.23 2.13
N ASN A 34 -3.15 -7.91 1.99
CA ASN A 34 -4.27 -7.04 2.35
C ASN A 34 -5.50 -7.33 1.47
N VAL A 35 -5.32 -7.45 0.14
CA VAL A 35 -6.41 -7.82 -0.78
C VAL A 35 -6.89 -9.24 -0.50
N GLN A 36 -5.98 -10.18 -0.26
CA GLN A 36 -6.34 -11.55 0.10
C GLN A 36 -7.19 -11.61 1.38
N GLN A 37 -6.80 -10.88 2.42
CA GLN A 37 -7.55 -10.80 3.67
C GLN A 37 -8.92 -10.17 3.46
N ALA A 38 -9.00 -9.07 2.69
CA ALA A 38 -10.27 -8.41 2.37
C ALA A 38 -11.24 -9.38 1.67
N LEU A 39 -10.74 -10.17 0.72
CA LEU A 39 -11.55 -11.14 -0.02
C LEU A 39 -11.96 -12.36 0.83
N ARG A 40 -11.03 -12.93 1.59
CA ARG A 40 -11.29 -14.12 2.43
C ARG A 40 -12.23 -13.81 3.59
N LEU A 41 -12.10 -12.63 4.17
CA LEU A 41 -12.91 -12.18 5.31
C LEU A 41 -14.15 -11.40 4.90
N ARG A 42 -14.59 -11.50 3.63
CA ARG A 42 -15.81 -10.83 3.13
C ARG A 42 -17.06 -11.11 3.97
N ALA A 43 -17.14 -12.26 4.65
CA ALA A 43 -18.22 -12.60 5.56
C ALA A 43 -18.31 -11.67 6.79
N LEU A 44 -17.25 -10.93 7.13
CA LEU A 44 -17.29 -9.89 8.17
C LEU A 44 -18.03 -8.63 7.70
N ALA A 45 -18.24 -8.45 6.40
CA ALA A 45 -19.05 -7.37 5.83
C ALA A 45 -20.55 -7.74 5.80
N ASP A 46 -21.02 -8.54 6.77
CA ASP A 46 -22.42 -8.96 6.86
C ASP A 46 -23.33 -7.81 7.30
N PRO A 47 -24.34 -7.42 6.50
CA PRO A 47 -25.32 -6.38 6.85
C PRO A 47 -26.08 -6.65 8.16
N ARG A 48 -26.15 -7.93 8.58
CA ARG A 48 -26.77 -8.34 9.86
C ARG A 48 -25.96 -7.89 11.08
N ARG A 49 -24.70 -7.49 10.89
CA ARG A 49 -23.78 -7.01 11.95
C ARG A 49 -23.17 -5.66 11.55
N PRO A 50 -23.98 -4.57 11.51
CA PRO A 50 -23.58 -3.31 10.89
C PRO A 50 -22.32 -2.68 11.51
N GLY A 51 -22.13 -2.77 12.83
CA GLY A 51 -20.91 -2.26 13.48
C GLY A 51 -19.63 -3.01 13.06
N LEU A 52 -19.71 -4.34 12.97
CA LEU A 52 -18.59 -5.17 12.51
C LEU A 52 -18.30 -4.94 11.02
N ALA A 53 -19.36 -4.88 10.21
CA ALA A 53 -19.27 -4.58 8.79
C ALA A 53 -18.64 -3.20 8.55
N PHE A 54 -19.02 -2.18 9.31
CA PHE A 54 -18.43 -0.85 9.21
C PHE A 54 -16.93 -0.84 9.55
N ILE A 55 -16.53 -1.44 10.68
CA ILE A 55 -15.11 -1.49 11.09
C ILE A 55 -14.27 -2.24 10.05
N PHE A 56 -14.77 -3.37 9.56
CA PHE A 56 -14.08 -4.16 8.56
C PHE A 56 -13.97 -3.43 7.21
N LEU A 57 -15.09 -2.89 6.71
CA LEU A 57 -15.16 -2.28 5.38
C LEU A 57 -14.38 -0.96 5.34
N SER A 58 -14.59 -0.07 6.31
CA SER A 58 -13.95 1.26 6.36
C SER A 58 -12.44 1.18 6.65
N GLY A 59 -12.02 0.30 7.55
CA GLY A 59 -10.63 0.25 8.00
C GLY A 59 -9.76 -0.72 7.22
N LYS A 60 -10.27 -1.94 7.00
CA LYS A 60 -9.45 -3.05 6.47
C LYS A 60 -9.62 -3.22 4.98
N ALA A 61 -10.86 -3.31 4.50
CA ALA A 61 -11.13 -3.46 3.08
C ALA A 61 -10.75 -2.19 2.31
N LEU A 62 -11.23 -1.01 2.76
CA LEU A 62 -10.96 0.25 2.07
C LEU A 62 -9.45 0.49 1.90
N ARG A 63 -8.64 0.23 2.95
CA ARG A 63 -7.17 0.35 2.88
C ARG A 63 -6.56 -0.50 1.78
N ALA A 64 -7.06 -1.71 1.55
CA ALA A 64 -6.61 -2.57 0.46
C ALA A 64 -7.02 -2.01 -0.92
N PHE A 65 -8.11 -1.26 -0.99
CA PHE A 65 -8.65 -0.67 -2.22
C PHE A 65 -8.17 0.76 -2.53
N VAL A 66 -7.63 1.51 -1.55
CA VAL A 66 -7.05 2.86 -1.76
C VAL A 66 -6.17 2.96 -3.01
N PRO A 67 -5.19 2.06 -3.25
CA PRO A 67 -4.35 2.17 -4.45
C PRO A 67 -5.13 2.07 -5.77
N PHE A 68 -6.22 1.31 -5.80
CA PHE A 68 -7.10 1.22 -6.97
C PHE A 68 -7.96 2.48 -7.11
N LEU A 69 -8.48 2.99 -6.00
CA LEU A 69 -9.26 4.24 -5.98
C LEU A 69 -8.43 5.44 -6.44
N MET A 70 -7.13 5.49 -6.14
CA MET A 70 -6.24 6.53 -6.64
C MET A 70 -6.13 6.52 -8.18
N VAL A 71 -6.06 5.34 -8.79
CA VAL A 71 -6.04 5.20 -10.26
C VAL A 71 -7.39 5.61 -10.85
N VAL A 72 -8.49 5.14 -10.27
CA VAL A 72 -9.85 5.52 -10.70
C VAL A 72 -10.04 7.03 -10.59
N ALA A 73 -9.58 7.66 -9.51
CA ALA A 73 -9.67 9.11 -9.33
C ALA A 73 -8.86 9.87 -10.39
N LEU A 74 -7.66 9.39 -10.75
CA LEU A 74 -6.87 9.98 -11.84
C LEU A 74 -7.59 9.86 -13.18
N CYS A 75 -8.12 8.67 -13.51
CA CYS A 75 -8.86 8.45 -14.75
C CYS A 75 -10.15 9.29 -14.81
N ALA A 76 -10.89 9.36 -13.71
CA ALA A 76 -12.10 10.18 -13.61
C ALA A 76 -11.78 11.66 -13.80
N ASN A 77 -10.72 12.16 -13.16
CA ASN A 77 -10.27 13.54 -13.32
C ASN A 77 -9.80 13.82 -14.76
N LEU A 78 -9.12 12.87 -15.40
CA LEU A 78 -8.71 12.99 -16.81
C LEU A 78 -9.90 13.12 -17.74
N VAL A 79 -10.91 12.24 -17.62
CA VAL A 79 -12.14 12.33 -18.42
C VAL A 79 -12.83 13.67 -18.20
N LEU A 80 -12.98 14.06 -16.93
CA LEU A 80 -13.70 15.26 -16.55
C LEU A 80 -12.97 16.56 -16.92
N ALA A 81 -11.64 16.51 -17.06
CA ALA A 81 -10.84 17.61 -17.58
C ALA A 81 -11.09 17.87 -19.08
N PHE A 82 -11.44 16.84 -19.85
CA PHE A 82 -11.76 16.98 -21.28
C PHE A 82 -13.25 17.20 -21.56
N THR A 83 -14.15 16.77 -20.68
CA THR A 83 -15.60 16.88 -20.89
C THR A 83 -16.26 17.95 -20.03
N GLY A 84 -15.59 18.45 -18.98
CA GLY A 84 -16.17 19.30 -17.95
C GLY A 84 -15.62 20.73 -17.92
N PRO A 85 -15.96 21.50 -16.88
CA PRO A 85 -15.46 22.86 -16.67
C PRO A 85 -13.93 22.92 -16.55
N ARG A 86 -13.34 24.05 -16.97
CA ARG A 86 -11.89 24.31 -16.92
C ARG A 86 -11.26 24.13 -15.53
N PHE A 87 -12.05 24.16 -14.45
CA PHE A 87 -11.60 23.85 -13.11
C PHE A 87 -10.95 22.46 -13.00
N TYR A 88 -11.45 21.45 -13.71
CA TYR A 88 -10.89 20.10 -13.69
C TYR A 88 -9.51 20.02 -14.36
N LEU A 89 -9.19 20.93 -15.29
CA LEU A 89 -7.83 21.05 -15.84
C LEU A 89 -6.83 21.49 -14.77
N LEU A 90 -7.22 22.42 -13.89
CA LEU A 90 -6.36 22.84 -12.78
C LEU A 90 -6.16 21.70 -11.77
N LEU A 91 -7.22 20.95 -11.47
CA LEU A 91 -7.16 19.78 -10.61
C LEU A 91 -6.25 18.69 -11.18
N LEU A 92 -6.37 18.42 -12.49
CA LEU A 92 -5.53 17.46 -13.20
C LEU A 92 -4.07 17.91 -13.23
N ALA A 93 -3.80 19.20 -13.50
CA ALA A 93 -2.45 19.76 -13.46
C ALA A 93 -1.82 19.63 -12.06
N GLY A 94 -2.58 19.93 -10.99
CA GLY A 94 -2.13 19.73 -9.62
C GLY A 94 -1.83 18.25 -9.30
N GLN A 95 -2.72 17.35 -9.71
CA GLN A 95 -2.54 15.91 -9.51
C GLN A 95 -1.34 15.36 -10.29
N ALA A 96 -1.15 15.79 -11.54
CA ALA A 96 0.02 15.45 -12.35
C ALA A 96 1.31 16.00 -11.74
N GLY A 97 1.30 17.26 -11.29
CA GLY A 97 2.43 17.89 -10.59
C GLY A 97 2.83 17.12 -9.33
N PHE A 98 1.86 16.71 -8.50
CA PHE A 98 2.10 15.87 -7.33
C PHE A 98 2.81 14.55 -7.70
N TYR A 99 2.32 13.85 -8.73
CA TYR A 99 2.93 12.59 -9.16
C TYR A 99 4.32 12.77 -9.78
N ILE A 100 4.57 13.87 -10.51
CA ILE A 100 5.89 14.21 -11.04
C ILE A 100 6.88 14.46 -9.90
N VAL A 101 6.49 15.25 -8.89
CA VAL A 101 7.33 15.51 -7.71
C VAL A 101 7.60 14.22 -6.94
N ALA A 102 6.57 13.38 -6.75
CA ALA A 102 6.73 12.08 -6.10
C ALA A 102 7.72 11.19 -6.86
N LEU A 103 7.61 11.09 -8.19
CA LEU A 103 8.53 10.33 -9.02
C LEU A 103 9.96 10.87 -8.94
N ALA A 104 10.14 12.19 -9.00
CA ALA A 104 11.44 12.82 -8.84
C ALA A 104 12.07 12.49 -7.47
N ALA A 105 11.27 12.47 -6.40
CA ALA A 105 11.70 12.10 -5.07
C ALA A 105 12.03 10.61 -4.90
N MET A 106 11.39 9.73 -5.68
CA MET A 106 11.74 8.31 -5.72
C MET A 106 13.11 8.09 -6.40
N LEU A 107 13.38 8.81 -7.49
CA LEU A 107 14.61 8.70 -8.28
C LEU A 107 15.82 9.39 -7.63
N ARG A 108 15.61 10.55 -7.00
CA ARG A 108 16.66 11.40 -6.42
C ARG A 108 16.28 11.86 -5.00
N PRO A 109 16.12 10.92 -4.06
CA PRO A 109 15.67 11.21 -2.69
C PRO A 109 16.58 12.22 -1.98
N ASP A 110 17.90 12.12 -2.17
CA ASP A 110 18.89 12.94 -1.45
C ASP A 110 18.86 14.42 -1.87
N ARG A 111 18.29 14.73 -3.03
CA ARG A 111 18.19 16.10 -3.56
C ARG A 111 16.83 16.75 -3.31
N MET A 112 15.92 16.07 -2.62
CA MET A 112 14.54 16.50 -2.47
C MET A 112 14.19 16.87 -1.03
N PRO A 113 13.34 17.89 -0.81
CA PRO A 113 12.90 18.28 0.52
C PRO A 113 12.06 17.17 1.18
N ARG A 114 11.94 17.22 2.52
CA ARG A 114 11.24 16.18 3.30
C ARG A 114 9.82 15.90 2.80
N ILE A 115 9.09 16.95 2.41
CA ILE A 115 7.71 16.86 1.92
C ILE A 115 7.65 16.09 0.59
N ALA A 116 8.56 16.37 -0.35
CA ALA A 116 8.63 15.65 -1.62
C ALA A 116 8.99 14.18 -1.41
N ARG A 117 9.91 13.88 -0.48
CA ARG A 117 10.22 12.50 -0.10
C ARG A 117 9.03 11.77 0.53
N LEU A 118 8.23 12.45 1.34
CA LEU A 118 7.00 11.89 1.89
C LEU A 118 5.98 11.58 0.78
N ALA A 119 5.84 12.46 -0.20
CA ALA A 119 5.01 12.21 -1.37
C ALA A 119 5.52 11.00 -2.18
N GLY A 120 6.83 10.92 -2.41
CA GLY A 120 7.46 9.75 -3.06
C GLY A 120 7.20 8.46 -2.30
N TYR A 121 7.40 8.45 -0.99
CA TYR A 121 7.12 7.30 -0.12
C TYR A 121 5.63 6.88 -0.15
N PHE A 122 4.72 7.86 -0.13
CA PHE A 122 3.29 7.62 -0.22
C PHE A 122 2.94 6.97 -1.56
N VAL A 123 3.39 7.54 -2.68
CA VAL A 123 3.11 7.01 -4.02
C VAL A 123 3.77 5.63 -4.22
N GLU A 124 5.01 5.44 -3.78
CA GLU A 124 5.71 4.16 -3.86
C GLU A 124 4.97 3.06 -3.09
N GLY A 125 4.49 3.36 -1.88
CA GLY A 125 3.71 2.44 -1.07
C GLY A 125 2.40 2.02 -1.74
N HIS A 126 1.67 2.97 -2.32
CA HIS A 126 0.41 2.68 -3.03
C HIS A 126 0.66 1.97 -4.36
N ALA A 127 1.75 2.30 -5.08
CA ALA A 127 2.13 1.59 -6.30
C ALA A 127 2.50 0.12 -6.02
N ALA A 128 3.28 -0.14 -4.96
CA ALA A 128 3.58 -1.48 -4.51
C ALA A 128 2.30 -2.23 -4.08
N GLY A 129 1.40 -1.54 -3.37
CA GLY A 129 0.09 -2.06 -2.97
C GLY A 129 -0.79 -2.44 -4.16
N LEU A 130 -0.86 -1.57 -5.18
CA LEU A 130 -1.59 -1.79 -6.43
C LEU A 130 -1.06 -3.04 -7.14
N TRP A 131 0.25 -3.10 -7.33
CA TRP A 131 0.90 -4.23 -8.01
C TRP A 131 0.66 -5.55 -7.26
N GLY A 132 0.83 -5.54 -5.94
CA GLY A 132 0.53 -6.70 -5.09
C GLY A 132 -0.93 -7.13 -5.16
N GLY A 133 -1.87 -6.17 -5.13
CA GLY A 133 -3.29 -6.44 -5.26
C GLY A 133 -3.67 -7.04 -6.61
N LEU A 134 -3.17 -6.47 -7.71
CA LEU A 134 -3.37 -6.99 -9.07
C LEU A 134 -2.82 -8.41 -9.21
N ARG A 135 -1.65 -8.68 -8.63
CA ARG A 135 -1.02 -10.00 -8.63
C ARG A 135 -1.85 -11.04 -7.86
N GLN A 136 -2.42 -10.65 -6.72
CA GLN A 136 -3.34 -11.47 -5.95
C GLN A 136 -4.64 -11.76 -6.72
N MET A 137 -5.25 -10.74 -7.34
CA MET A 137 -6.46 -10.90 -8.15
C MET A 137 -6.23 -11.77 -9.38
N SER A 138 -5.04 -11.69 -9.98
CA SER A 138 -4.63 -12.52 -11.12
C SER A 138 -4.30 -13.97 -10.74
N GLY A 139 -4.39 -14.35 -9.46
CA GLY A 139 -4.03 -15.70 -8.98
C GLY A 139 -2.53 -16.04 -9.09
N ARG A 140 -1.67 -15.03 -9.28
CA ARG A 140 -0.21 -15.20 -9.45
C ARG A 140 0.53 -15.31 -8.12
N ASP A 141 -0.14 -15.00 -7.01
CA ASP A 141 0.39 -15.20 -5.66
C ASP A 141 0.13 -16.63 -5.15
N LYS A 142 0.97 -17.56 -5.62
CA LYS A 142 1.02 -18.96 -5.15
C LYS A 142 2.25 -19.26 -4.29
N GLY A 143 3.10 -18.25 -4.04
CA GLY A 143 4.37 -18.41 -3.34
C GLY A 143 4.18 -18.82 -1.89
N ARG A 144 4.85 -19.91 -1.48
CA ARG A 144 5.00 -20.31 -0.07
C ARG A 144 6.09 -19.44 0.56
N TRP A 145 6.05 -19.29 1.88
CA TRP A 145 7.11 -18.59 2.62
C TRP A 145 8.45 -19.28 2.35
N GLY A 146 9.40 -18.55 1.77
CA GLY A 146 10.79 -19.01 1.67
C GLY A 146 11.43 -18.96 3.06
N ARG A 147 12.30 -19.93 3.35
CA ARG A 147 13.12 -19.87 4.56
C ARG A 147 14.06 -18.67 4.46
N ALA A 148 14.15 -17.89 5.52
CA ALA A 148 15.25 -16.93 5.66
C ALA A 148 16.53 -17.76 5.84
N HIS A 149 17.52 -17.52 5.00
CA HIS A 149 18.86 -18.04 5.25
C HIS A 149 19.47 -17.13 6.31
N VAL A 150 19.74 -17.67 7.49
CA VAL A 150 20.60 -17.01 8.46
C VAL A 150 22.00 -17.11 7.84
N THR A 151 22.56 -15.97 7.44
CA THR A 151 24.00 -15.90 7.22
C THR A 151 24.59 -15.89 8.62
N ASP A 152 25.31 -16.95 8.99
CA ASP A 152 26.05 -16.97 10.25
C ASP A 152 26.93 -15.72 10.25
N MET A 153 26.71 -14.84 11.22
CA MET A 153 27.65 -13.78 11.51
C MET A 153 28.82 -14.46 12.21
N ASP A 154 29.86 -14.76 11.43
CA ASP A 154 31.16 -15.12 11.98
C ASP A 154 31.57 -14.01 12.98
N THR A 155 31.93 -14.47 14.18
CA THR A 155 32.40 -13.73 15.36
C THR A 155 33.45 -12.67 15.07
#